data_AF-A0A0G3V2L6-F1
#
_entry.id   AF-A0A0G3V2L6-F1
#
_cell.length_a   1.000
_cell.length_b   1.000
_cell.length_c   1.000
_cell.angle_alpha   90.00
_cell.angle_beta   90.00
_cell.angle_gamma   90.00
#
_symmetry.space_group_name_H-M   'P 1'
#
loop_
_entity.id
_entity.type
_entity.pdbx_description
1 polymer ?
#
loop_
_entity_poly.entity_id
_entity_poly.type
_entity_poly.pdbx_seq_one_letter_code
_entity_poly.pdbx_strand_id
1 'polypeptide(L)'
;MITRTSEAASRIVTLLNSESAVGGDALRDPDRFKDFCTSLEIDQAELKVDETLLAIMRDLRAAVANCIEEPSSKSSRALEHVSAKAQLVMRVDDKGMPMLSSAAAGSASIPALFVLAIAALSEDGAWSRIRLCDAPECSTAFFDSTRSRTRRWCSMATCGNRAKVSEHRQKKVQRMTRGRLSKSAMRARSFDHLVLNVSDVEASLVWYMLHLGLEPVRVDEWRRGEAPFPSLRINDSAIIDFLSSERSGENLNHFCLVVDDADLHALHASGVIETEGEPRRLYGARGIGWALYVLDPDGNRVELRHYGEEPSAPHSASK
;
A
#
# COMPACT_ATOMS: atom_id res chain seq x y z
N MET A 1 24.33 5.02 -36.50
CA MET A 1 24.50 4.94 -35.03
C MET A 1 23.18 5.22 -34.30
N ILE A 2 22.55 6.39 -34.48
CA ILE A 2 21.32 6.79 -33.75
C ILE A 2 20.17 5.75 -33.82
N THR A 3 19.97 5.11 -34.98
CA THR A 3 18.92 4.09 -35.18
C THR A 3 19.15 2.80 -34.39
N ARG A 4 20.41 2.34 -34.28
CA ARG A 4 20.77 1.12 -33.54
C ARG A 4 20.57 1.28 -32.04
N THR A 5 20.95 2.43 -31.49
CA THR A 5 20.75 2.74 -30.06
C THR A 5 19.26 2.88 -29.73
N SER A 6 18.46 3.54 -30.59
CA SER A 6 17.02 3.69 -30.35
C SER A 6 16.27 2.36 -30.43
N GLU A 7 16.64 1.49 -31.36
CA GLU A 7 16.06 0.15 -31.50
C GLU A 7 16.41 -0.73 -30.29
N ALA A 8 17.68 -0.73 -29.88
CA ALA A 8 18.13 -1.44 -28.68
C ALA A 8 17.41 -0.92 -27.42
N ALA A 9 17.28 0.40 -27.27
CA ALA A 9 16.55 1.00 -26.16
C ALA A 9 15.07 0.58 -26.16
N SER A 10 14.43 0.60 -27.33
CA SER A 10 13.04 0.16 -27.49
C SER A 10 12.87 -1.29 -27.03
N ARG A 11 13.73 -2.21 -27.48
CA ARG A 11 13.68 -3.62 -27.06
C ARG A 11 13.78 -3.79 -25.55
N ILE A 12 14.72 -3.12 -24.90
CA ILE A 12 14.90 -3.22 -23.44
C ILE A 12 13.72 -2.60 -22.68
N VAL A 13 13.22 -1.45 -23.12
CA VAL A 13 12.04 -0.81 -22.52
C VAL A 13 10.80 -1.71 -22.67
N THR A 14 10.60 -2.33 -23.82
CA THR A 14 9.50 -3.26 -24.07
C THR A 14 9.61 -4.50 -23.18
N LEU A 15 10.81 -5.06 -23.00
CA LEU A 15 11.04 -6.18 -22.05
C LEU A 15 10.65 -5.80 -20.62
N LEU A 16 11.17 -4.67 -20.14
CA LEU A 16 10.90 -4.21 -18.77
C LEU A 16 9.42 -3.91 -18.52
N ASN A 17 8.73 -3.41 -19.54
CA ASN A 17 7.30 -3.11 -19.48
C ASN A 17 6.40 -4.29 -19.89
N SER A 18 6.94 -5.49 -20.07
CA SER A 18 6.14 -6.69 -20.40
C SER A 18 5.24 -7.12 -19.25
N GLU A 19 5.44 -6.61 -18.04
CA GLU A 19 4.51 -6.73 -16.92
C GLU A 19 3.93 -5.35 -16.59
N SER A 20 2.60 -5.25 -16.57
CA SER A 20 1.90 -4.00 -16.24
C SER A 20 0.63 -4.26 -15.45
N ALA A 21 0.22 -3.27 -14.64
CA ALA A 21 -1.00 -3.36 -13.83
C ALA A 21 -2.28 -3.55 -14.66
N VAL A 22 -2.31 -3.07 -15.92
CA VAL A 22 -3.49 -3.13 -16.80
C VAL A 22 -3.46 -4.37 -17.70
N GLY A 23 -2.30 -4.70 -18.25
CA GLY A 23 -2.13 -5.79 -19.22
C GLY A 23 -1.79 -7.15 -18.60
N GLY A 24 -1.41 -7.19 -17.32
CA GLY A 24 -0.81 -8.37 -16.69
C GLY A 24 0.62 -8.62 -17.16
N ASP A 25 1.11 -9.85 -16.97
CA ASP A 25 2.43 -10.29 -17.43
C ASP A 25 2.33 -10.93 -18.82
N ALA A 26 2.93 -10.29 -19.82
CA ALA A 26 3.00 -10.76 -21.20
C ALA A 26 3.94 -11.97 -21.39
N LEU A 27 4.79 -12.27 -20.40
CA LEU A 27 5.66 -13.45 -20.40
C LEU A 27 5.04 -14.61 -19.61
N ARG A 28 3.77 -14.53 -19.22
CA ARG A 28 3.10 -15.53 -18.38
C ARG A 28 2.80 -16.85 -19.08
N ASP A 29 2.41 -16.79 -20.35
CA ASP A 29 1.98 -17.96 -21.10
C ASP A 29 2.35 -17.82 -22.59
N PRO A 30 2.31 -18.93 -23.36
CA PRO A 30 2.71 -18.94 -24.76
C PRO A 30 1.97 -17.94 -25.65
N ASP A 31 0.67 -17.72 -25.45
CA ASP A 31 -0.13 -16.87 -26.32
C ASP A 31 0.21 -15.40 -26.09
N ARG A 32 0.27 -14.99 -24.82
CA ARG A 32 0.73 -13.64 -24.46
C ARG A 32 2.15 -13.36 -24.92
N PHE A 33 3.02 -14.36 -24.89
CA PHE A 33 4.40 -14.20 -25.34
C PHE A 33 4.50 -13.99 -26.85
N LYS A 34 3.60 -14.60 -27.65
CA LYS A 34 3.52 -14.32 -29.10
C LYS A 34 3.06 -12.89 -29.38
N ASP A 35 2.08 -12.39 -28.62
CA ASP A 35 1.66 -10.99 -28.70
C ASP A 35 2.83 -10.04 -28.34
N PHE A 36 3.58 -10.38 -27.30
CA PHE A 36 4.80 -9.66 -26.92
C PHE A 36 5.85 -9.67 -28.05
N CYS A 37 6.09 -10.80 -28.70
CA CYS A 37 7.01 -10.90 -29.83
C CYS A 37 6.59 -10.00 -31.02
N THR A 38 5.28 -9.83 -31.24
CA THR A 38 4.76 -8.91 -32.27
C THR A 38 5.15 -7.47 -32.00
N SER A 39 5.11 -7.03 -30.74
CA SER A 39 5.53 -5.69 -30.33
C SER A 39 7.02 -5.41 -30.56
N LEU A 40 7.79 -6.47 -30.82
CA LEU A 40 9.23 -6.44 -31.12
C LEU A 40 9.53 -6.71 -32.59
N GLU A 41 8.51 -6.79 -33.44
CA GLU A 41 8.62 -7.11 -34.87
C GLU A 41 9.25 -8.50 -35.13
N ILE A 42 9.04 -9.44 -34.20
CA ILE A 42 9.47 -10.83 -34.34
C ILE A 42 8.31 -11.63 -34.97
N ASP A 43 8.58 -12.30 -36.09
CA ASP A 43 7.59 -13.14 -36.77
C ASP A 43 7.13 -14.30 -35.88
N GLN A 44 5.81 -14.48 -35.78
CA GLN A 44 5.17 -15.49 -34.95
C GLN A 44 5.06 -16.86 -35.62
N ALA A 45 5.16 -16.94 -36.96
CA ALA A 45 4.73 -18.10 -37.73
C ALA A 45 5.42 -19.42 -37.32
N GLU A 46 6.64 -19.33 -36.80
CA GLU A 46 7.45 -20.49 -36.39
C GLU A 46 7.81 -20.49 -34.89
N LEU A 47 7.18 -19.63 -34.07
CA LEU A 47 7.49 -19.54 -32.65
C LEU A 47 6.96 -20.75 -31.87
N LYS A 48 7.89 -21.61 -31.49
CA LYS A 48 7.70 -22.63 -30.44
C LYS A 48 8.03 -22.02 -29.08
N VAL A 49 7.02 -21.82 -28.26
CA VAL A 49 7.16 -21.22 -26.92
C VAL A 49 6.91 -22.32 -25.88
N ASP A 50 7.92 -22.61 -25.08
CA ASP A 50 7.84 -23.53 -23.95
C ASP A 50 8.12 -22.79 -22.62
N GLU A 51 7.90 -23.47 -21.50
CA GLU A 51 8.13 -22.87 -20.17
C GLU A 51 9.59 -22.50 -19.94
N THR A 52 10.54 -23.20 -20.59
CA THR A 52 11.97 -22.89 -20.48
C THR A 52 12.26 -21.51 -21.05
N LEU A 53 11.76 -21.21 -22.25
CA LEU A 53 11.92 -19.90 -22.87
C LEU A 53 11.24 -18.80 -22.05
N LEU A 54 10.02 -19.04 -21.57
CA LEU A 54 9.30 -18.07 -20.71
C LEU A 54 10.08 -17.78 -19.42
N ALA A 55 10.59 -18.81 -18.76
CA ALA A 55 11.41 -18.66 -17.56
C ALA A 55 12.69 -17.85 -17.83
N ILE A 56 13.40 -18.12 -18.91
CA ILE A 56 14.59 -17.35 -19.31
C ILE A 56 14.23 -15.87 -19.52
N MET A 57 13.11 -15.59 -20.17
CA MET A 57 12.68 -14.23 -20.45
C MET A 57 12.24 -13.47 -19.20
N ARG A 58 11.56 -14.14 -18.25
CA ARG A 58 11.21 -13.58 -16.93
C ARG A 58 12.47 -13.31 -16.09
N ASP A 59 13.41 -14.28 -16.05
CA ASP A 59 14.70 -14.12 -15.40
C ASP A 59 15.47 -12.93 -15.97
N LEU A 60 15.46 -12.77 -17.30
CA LEU A 60 16.14 -11.68 -17.97
C LEU A 60 15.51 -10.33 -17.65
N ARG A 61 14.18 -10.23 -17.68
CA ARG A 61 13.44 -9.03 -17.26
C ARG A 61 13.82 -8.62 -15.84
N ALA A 62 13.77 -9.58 -14.91
CA ALA A 62 14.07 -9.33 -13.50
C ALA A 62 15.54 -8.92 -13.29
N ALA A 63 16.48 -9.59 -13.95
CA ALA A 63 17.90 -9.25 -13.85
C ALA A 63 18.20 -7.85 -14.39
N VAL A 64 17.63 -7.48 -15.54
CA VAL A 64 17.77 -6.15 -16.14
C VAL A 64 17.17 -5.07 -15.23
N ALA A 65 15.96 -5.29 -14.69
CA ALA A 65 15.33 -4.35 -13.77
C ALA A 65 16.19 -4.11 -12.53
N ASN A 66 16.68 -5.18 -11.89
CA ASN A 66 17.54 -5.08 -10.71
C ASN A 66 18.86 -4.35 -10.99
N CYS A 67 19.44 -4.55 -12.17
CA CYS A 67 20.65 -3.80 -12.59
C CYS A 67 20.41 -2.30 -12.77
N ILE A 68 19.16 -1.86 -12.96
CA ILE A 68 18.79 -0.45 -13.09
C ILE A 68 18.42 0.14 -11.72
N GLU A 69 17.63 -0.58 -10.92
CA GLU A 69 17.15 -0.13 -9.61
C GLU A 69 18.25 -0.12 -8.55
N GLU A 70 18.99 -1.23 -8.43
CA GLU A 70 19.95 -1.45 -7.36
C GLU A 70 21.25 -2.11 -7.90
N PRO A 71 22.09 -1.34 -8.62
CA PRO A 71 23.34 -1.85 -9.18
C PRO A 71 24.27 -2.40 -8.08
N SER A 72 24.52 -3.70 -8.10
CA SER A 72 25.31 -4.41 -7.11
C SER A 72 25.98 -5.65 -7.69
N SER A 73 26.92 -6.26 -6.97
CA SER A 73 27.51 -7.54 -7.38
C SER A 73 26.46 -8.66 -7.51
N LYS A 74 25.34 -8.56 -6.76
CA LYS A 74 24.23 -9.51 -6.84
C LYS A 74 23.46 -9.36 -8.14
N SER A 75 23.08 -8.13 -8.51
CA SER A 75 22.38 -7.87 -9.77
C SER A 75 23.25 -8.21 -10.98
N SER A 76 24.56 -7.91 -10.94
CA SER A 76 25.51 -8.28 -11.99
C SER A 76 25.56 -9.79 -12.21
N ARG A 77 25.74 -10.59 -11.15
CA ARG A 77 25.76 -12.07 -11.26
C ARG A 77 24.46 -12.64 -11.81
N ALA A 78 23.31 -12.06 -11.43
CA ALA A 78 22.02 -12.49 -11.95
C ALA A 78 21.93 -12.25 -13.47
N LEU A 79 22.36 -11.08 -13.94
CA LEU A 79 22.40 -10.76 -15.37
C LEU A 79 23.40 -11.63 -16.13
N GLU A 80 24.59 -11.85 -15.57
CA GLU A 80 25.60 -12.76 -16.12
C GLU A 80 25.03 -14.18 -16.29
N HIS A 81 24.39 -14.72 -15.24
CA HIS A 81 23.80 -16.06 -15.25
C HIS A 81 22.74 -16.24 -16.34
N VAL A 82 21.80 -15.30 -16.48
CA VAL A 82 20.75 -15.40 -17.51
C VAL A 82 21.30 -15.10 -18.90
N SER A 83 22.26 -14.18 -19.03
CA SER A 83 22.89 -13.85 -20.32
C SER A 83 23.66 -15.03 -20.92
N ALA A 84 24.23 -15.92 -20.09
CA ALA A 84 24.87 -17.14 -20.56
C ALA A 84 23.92 -18.07 -21.32
N LYS A 85 22.60 -18.02 -21.01
CA LYS A 85 21.57 -18.81 -21.69
C LYS A 85 21.26 -18.30 -23.12
N ALA A 86 21.78 -17.13 -23.51
CA ALA A 86 21.62 -16.57 -24.85
C ALA A 86 22.50 -17.23 -25.92
N GLN A 87 23.45 -18.10 -25.54
CA GLN A 87 24.28 -18.89 -26.44
C GLN A 87 24.91 -18.07 -27.59
N LEU A 88 25.49 -16.91 -27.26
CA LEU A 88 26.12 -16.04 -28.25
C LEU A 88 27.42 -16.67 -28.78
N VAL A 89 27.59 -16.60 -30.11
CA VAL A 89 28.79 -17.04 -30.83
C VAL A 89 29.25 -15.94 -31.79
N MET A 90 30.54 -15.92 -32.06
CA MET A 90 31.10 -15.09 -33.12
C MET A 90 30.83 -15.75 -34.47
N ARG A 91 30.16 -15.04 -35.37
CA ARG A 91 30.03 -15.41 -36.78
C ARG A 91 30.66 -14.34 -37.65
N VAL A 92 31.12 -14.72 -38.83
CA VAL A 92 31.70 -13.80 -39.80
C VAL A 92 30.72 -13.68 -40.95
N ASP A 93 30.35 -12.45 -41.30
CA ASP A 93 29.45 -12.20 -42.44
C ASP A 93 30.16 -12.44 -43.80
N ASP A 94 29.40 -12.25 -44.89
CA ASP A 94 29.90 -12.42 -46.26
C ASP A 94 31.02 -11.43 -46.65
N LYS A 95 31.21 -10.36 -45.85
CA LYS A 95 32.25 -9.34 -46.03
C LYS A 95 33.44 -9.55 -45.09
N GLY A 96 33.47 -10.63 -44.31
CA GLY A 96 34.55 -10.88 -43.37
C GLY A 96 34.40 -10.14 -42.04
N MET A 97 33.25 -9.52 -41.75
CA MET A 97 33.01 -8.78 -40.51
C MET A 97 32.61 -9.73 -39.37
N PRO A 98 33.37 -9.78 -38.26
CA PRO A 98 32.97 -10.55 -37.09
C PRO A 98 31.77 -9.89 -36.37
N MET A 99 30.72 -10.66 -36.13
CA MET A 99 29.50 -10.25 -35.45
C MET A 99 29.08 -11.28 -34.40
N LEU A 100 28.70 -10.82 -33.22
CA LEU A 100 28.03 -11.66 -32.24
C LEU A 100 26.62 -12.00 -32.73
N SER A 101 26.27 -13.27 -32.66
CA SER A 101 24.96 -13.79 -33.07
C SER A 101 24.55 -14.96 -32.19
N SER A 102 23.27 -15.32 -32.21
CA SER A 102 22.78 -16.52 -31.51
C SER A 102 23.29 -17.79 -32.19
N ALA A 103 23.84 -18.72 -31.41
CA ALA A 103 24.10 -20.10 -31.86
C ALA A 103 22.80 -20.86 -32.13
N ALA A 104 21.77 -20.59 -31.32
CA ALA A 104 20.43 -21.14 -31.49
C ALA A 104 19.69 -20.48 -32.67
N ALA A 105 18.69 -21.19 -33.20
CA ALA A 105 17.78 -20.72 -34.23
C ALA A 105 16.33 -20.70 -33.71
N GLY A 106 15.43 -20.02 -34.43
CA GLY A 106 14.02 -19.90 -34.07
C GLY A 106 13.83 -19.25 -32.69
N SER A 107 12.79 -19.66 -31.94
CA SER A 107 12.43 -19.06 -30.65
C SER A 107 13.56 -19.06 -29.61
N ALA A 108 14.44 -20.06 -29.64
CA ALA A 108 15.55 -20.17 -28.71
C ALA A 108 16.61 -19.06 -28.89
N SER A 109 16.59 -18.35 -30.01
CA SER A 109 17.45 -17.18 -30.25
C SER A 109 16.93 -15.88 -29.63
N ILE A 110 15.67 -15.84 -29.15
CA ILE A 110 15.05 -14.61 -28.63
C ILE A 110 15.85 -13.98 -27.47
N PRO A 111 16.33 -14.73 -26.45
CA PRO A 111 17.14 -14.14 -25.38
C PRO A 111 18.39 -13.40 -25.90
N ALA A 112 18.99 -13.88 -27.00
CA ALA A 112 20.15 -13.24 -27.62
C ALA A 112 19.86 -11.85 -28.16
N LEU A 113 18.64 -11.59 -28.65
CA LEU A 113 18.23 -10.26 -29.14
C LEU A 113 18.34 -9.20 -28.03
N PHE A 114 17.94 -9.56 -26.81
CA PHE A 114 17.99 -8.66 -25.66
C PHE A 114 19.41 -8.51 -25.12
N VAL A 115 20.19 -9.60 -25.04
CA VAL A 115 21.60 -9.52 -24.60
C VAL A 115 22.42 -8.65 -25.57
N LEU A 116 22.22 -8.79 -26.88
CA LEU A 116 22.84 -7.93 -27.89
C LEU A 116 22.38 -6.47 -27.79
N ALA A 117 21.12 -6.22 -27.45
CA ALA A 117 20.63 -4.87 -27.19
C ALA A 117 21.28 -4.24 -25.94
N ILE A 118 21.46 -5.00 -24.86
CA ILE A 118 22.20 -4.56 -23.66
C ILE A 118 23.64 -4.20 -24.03
N ALA A 119 24.33 -5.05 -24.80
CA ALA A 119 25.69 -4.80 -25.26
C ALA A 119 25.79 -3.50 -26.08
N ALA A 120 24.89 -3.32 -27.07
CA ALA A 120 24.85 -2.13 -27.90
C ALA A 120 24.61 -0.84 -27.07
N LEU A 121 23.68 -0.87 -26.12
CA LEU A 121 23.43 0.27 -25.23
C LEU A 121 24.63 0.57 -24.32
N SER A 122 25.36 -0.46 -23.90
CA SER A 122 26.54 -0.31 -23.05
C SER A 122 27.71 0.31 -23.82
N GLU A 123 27.98 -0.18 -25.03
CA GLU A 123 29.00 0.35 -25.93
C GLU A 123 28.76 1.83 -26.28
N ASP A 124 27.51 2.20 -26.53
CA ASP A 124 27.13 3.58 -26.85
C ASP A 124 27.04 4.50 -25.60
N GLY A 125 27.28 3.96 -24.39
CA GLY A 125 27.10 4.69 -23.13
C GLY A 125 25.65 5.11 -22.84
N ALA A 126 24.69 4.50 -23.54
CA ALA A 126 23.27 4.78 -23.47
C ALA A 126 22.53 3.95 -22.41
N TRP A 127 23.16 2.91 -21.84
CA TRP A 127 22.58 2.08 -20.77
C TRP A 127 22.00 2.91 -19.62
N SER A 128 22.76 3.90 -19.14
CA SER A 128 22.35 4.82 -18.07
C SER A 128 21.09 5.66 -18.37
N ARG A 129 20.62 5.67 -19.61
CA ARG A 129 19.38 6.35 -20.02
C ARG A 129 18.15 5.46 -19.93
N ILE A 130 18.29 4.14 -19.74
CA ILE A 130 17.16 3.28 -19.37
C ILE A 130 16.88 3.51 -17.90
N ARG A 131 15.67 3.96 -17.60
CA ARG A 131 15.26 4.36 -16.25
C ARG A 131 13.89 3.82 -15.92
N LEU A 132 13.63 3.63 -14.64
CA LEU A 132 12.28 3.40 -14.12
C LEU A 132 11.66 4.71 -13.65
N CYS A 133 10.33 4.75 -13.62
CA CYS A 133 9.58 5.90 -13.14
C CYS A 133 9.82 6.13 -11.65
N ASP A 134 10.14 7.37 -11.26
CA ASP A 134 10.35 7.73 -9.84
C ASP A 134 9.04 7.76 -9.01
N ALA A 135 7.88 7.43 -9.60
CA ALA A 135 6.59 7.54 -8.90
C ALA A 135 6.38 6.30 -8.00
N PRO A 136 5.99 6.46 -6.72
CA PRO A 136 6.01 5.36 -5.73
C PRO A 136 5.24 4.08 -6.11
N GLU A 137 4.24 4.20 -7.00
CA GLU A 137 3.37 3.09 -7.43
C GLU A 137 3.51 2.81 -8.94
N CYS A 138 4.59 3.27 -9.58
CA CYS A 138 4.81 3.09 -11.02
C CYS A 138 6.16 2.44 -11.29
N SER A 139 6.13 1.22 -11.82
CA SER A 139 7.32 0.45 -12.22
C SER A 139 7.66 0.60 -13.72
N THR A 140 6.98 1.48 -14.45
CA THR A 140 7.17 1.62 -15.90
C THR A 140 8.58 2.12 -16.24
N ALA A 141 9.29 1.36 -17.08
CA ALA A 141 10.57 1.74 -17.67
C ALA A 141 10.40 2.70 -18.85
N PHE A 142 11.40 3.54 -19.07
CA PHE A 142 11.48 4.43 -20.23
C PHE A 142 12.93 4.72 -20.62
N PHE A 143 13.14 5.14 -21.86
CA PHE A 143 14.42 5.69 -22.31
C PHE A 143 14.43 7.22 -22.19
N ASP A 144 15.43 7.77 -21.51
CA ASP A 144 15.64 9.21 -21.38
C ASP A 144 16.33 9.78 -22.64
N SER A 145 15.50 10.13 -23.62
CA SER A 145 15.91 10.84 -24.84
C SER A 145 16.18 12.33 -24.64
N THR A 146 15.99 12.87 -23.42
CA THR A 146 16.23 14.29 -23.17
C THR A 146 17.72 14.63 -23.25
N ARG A 147 18.02 15.89 -23.59
CA ARG A 147 19.40 16.39 -23.61
C ARG A 147 20.03 16.40 -22.22
N SER A 148 19.25 16.73 -21.19
CA SER A 148 19.72 16.86 -19.81
C SER A 148 19.94 15.52 -19.11
N ARG A 149 19.33 14.42 -19.59
CA ARG A 149 19.39 13.08 -18.94
C ARG A 149 18.81 13.07 -17.52
N THR A 150 17.82 13.93 -17.28
CA THR A 150 17.22 14.14 -15.95
C THR A 150 15.73 13.82 -15.91
N ARG A 151 15.19 13.11 -16.90
CA ARG A 151 13.77 12.74 -16.92
C ARG A 151 13.52 11.74 -15.79
N ARG A 152 12.56 12.08 -14.93
CA ARG A 152 12.19 11.28 -13.74
C ARG A 152 10.93 10.43 -13.93
N TRP A 153 10.11 10.76 -14.92
CA TRP A 153 8.77 10.20 -15.05
C TRP A 153 8.59 9.52 -16.41
N CYS A 154 7.95 8.34 -16.42
CA CYS A 154 7.59 7.63 -17.64
C CYS A 154 6.68 8.46 -18.57
N SER A 155 5.86 9.35 -18.00
CA SER A 155 5.12 10.36 -18.76
C SER A 155 4.88 11.61 -17.90
N MET A 156 5.11 12.77 -18.50
CA MET A 156 4.81 14.05 -17.86
C MET A 156 3.30 14.25 -17.68
N ALA A 157 2.49 13.77 -18.63
CA ALA A 157 1.03 13.95 -18.60
C ALA A 157 0.36 13.16 -17.46
N THR A 158 0.90 12.00 -17.11
CA THR A 158 0.33 11.12 -16.08
C THR A 158 1.11 11.22 -14.76
N CYS A 159 2.28 10.58 -14.67
CA CYS A 159 3.06 10.49 -13.44
C CYS A 159 3.65 11.84 -13.01
N GLY A 160 4.15 12.64 -13.96
CA GLY A 160 4.68 13.97 -13.67
C GLY A 160 3.62 14.94 -13.10
N ASN A 161 2.42 14.95 -13.68
CA ASN A 161 1.31 15.76 -13.17
C ASN A 161 0.81 15.28 -11.80
N ARG A 162 0.69 13.96 -11.59
CA ARG A 162 0.31 13.39 -10.30
C ARG A 162 1.28 13.81 -9.19
N ALA A 163 2.59 13.75 -9.46
CA ALA A 163 3.62 14.19 -8.52
C ALA A 163 3.49 15.68 -8.18
N LYS A 164 3.30 16.56 -9.19
CA LYS A 164 3.10 18.00 -8.96
C LYS A 164 1.85 18.31 -8.13
N VAL A 165 0.74 17.61 -8.37
CA VAL A 165 -0.49 17.79 -7.59
C VAL A 165 -0.29 17.38 -6.14
N SER A 166 0.38 16.25 -5.89
CA SER A 166 0.72 15.79 -4.54
C SER A 166 1.60 16.82 -3.81
N GLU A 167 2.66 17.29 -4.46
CA GLU A 167 3.57 18.29 -3.92
C GLU A 167 2.86 19.62 -3.60
N HIS A 168 1.97 20.09 -4.49
CA HIS A 168 1.16 21.28 -4.25
C HIS A 168 0.23 21.10 -3.03
N ARG A 169 -0.40 19.93 -2.87
CA ARG A 169 -1.22 19.62 -1.68
C ARG A 169 -0.37 19.66 -0.40
N GLN A 170 0.80 19.02 -0.41
CA GLN A 170 1.72 19.03 0.74
C GLN A 170 2.18 20.44 1.10
N LYS A 171 2.60 21.23 0.11
CA LYS A 171 2.99 22.65 0.29
C LYS A 171 1.84 23.50 0.81
N LYS A 172 0.61 23.27 0.34
CA LYS A 172 -0.58 23.98 0.85
C LYS A 172 -0.80 23.69 2.33
N VAL A 173 -0.74 22.42 2.75
CA VAL A 173 -0.87 22.02 4.17
C VAL A 173 0.26 22.64 5.00
N GLN A 174 1.51 22.53 4.56
CA GLN A 174 2.66 23.11 5.26
C GLN A 174 2.58 24.65 5.37
N ARG A 175 2.12 25.33 4.33
CA ARG A 175 1.92 26.79 4.37
C ARG A 175 0.81 27.19 5.35
N MET A 176 -0.25 26.39 5.46
CA MET A 176 -1.32 26.62 6.43
C MET A 176 -0.84 26.41 7.87
N THR A 177 0.01 25.41 8.14
CA THR A 177 0.53 25.16 9.50
C THR A 177 1.60 26.17 9.92
N ARG A 178 2.53 26.56 9.03
CA ARG A 178 3.68 27.41 9.37
C ARG A 178 3.32 28.86 9.75
N GLY A 179 2.16 29.36 9.31
CA GLY A 179 1.69 30.72 9.65
C GLY A 179 0.59 30.79 10.72
N ARG A 180 -0.14 29.69 10.98
CA ARG A 180 -1.37 29.72 11.79
C ARG A 180 -1.20 29.10 13.19
N LEU A 181 -0.23 28.20 13.38
CA LEU A 181 0.04 27.59 14.70
C LEU A 181 0.56 28.60 15.74
N SER A 182 1.19 29.70 15.31
CA SER A 182 1.65 30.79 16.20
C SER A 182 0.54 31.79 16.60
N LYS A 183 -0.67 31.71 16.01
CA LYS A 183 -1.74 32.71 16.20
C LYS A 183 -3.13 32.10 16.39
N SER A 184 -3.24 30.90 16.96
CA SER A 184 -4.56 30.41 17.36
C SER A 184 -5.01 31.17 18.61
N ALA A 185 -5.94 32.11 18.47
CA ALA A 185 -6.54 32.87 19.58
C ALA A 185 -7.45 32.01 20.48
N MET A 186 -7.68 30.75 20.10
CA MET A 186 -8.53 29.80 20.79
C MET A 186 -7.75 28.52 21.09
N ARG A 187 -7.88 28.03 22.32
CA ARG A 187 -7.35 26.75 22.80
C ARG A 187 -8.51 25.93 23.36
N ALA A 188 -8.73 24.73 22.83
CA ALA A 188 -9.63 23.76 23.45
C ALA A 188 -9.10 23.37 24.83
N ARG A 189 -9.95 23.41 25.85
CA ARG A 189 -9.57 23.19 27.25
C ARG A 189 -9.89 21.77 27.74
N SER A 190 -11.05 21.25 27.35
CA SER A 190 -11.59 19.97 27.77
C SER A 190 -12.46 19.38 26.67
N PHE A 191 -12.72 18.08 26.78
CA PHE A 191 -13.77 17.41 26.01
C PHE A 191 -15.09 17.59 26.75
N ASP A 192 -16.15 17.99 26.05
CA ASP A 192 -17.44 18.37 26.67
C ASP A 192 -18.51 17.28 26.44
N HIS A 193 -18.74 16.89 25.19
CA HIS A 193 -19.68 15.81 24.88
C HIS A 193 -19.30 15.04 23.61
N LEU A 194 -19.74 13.78 23.56
CA LEU A 194 -19.78 12.94 22.37
C LEU A 194 -21.23 12.73 21.97
N VAL A 195 -21.59 12.93 20.71
CA VAL A 195 -22.95 12.63 20.22
C VAL A 195 -22.94 11.31 19.46
N LEU A 196 -23.75 10.35 19.90
CA LEU A 196 -23.97 9.09 19.21
C LEU A 196 -25.33 9.12 18.50
N ASN A 197 -25.30 8.82 17.21
CA ASN A 197 -26.50 8.51 16.45
C ASN A 197 -26.82 7.04 16.65
N VAL A 198 -28.01 6.76 17.19
CA VAL A 198 -28.44 5.41 17.59
C VAL A 198 -29.78 5.06 16.96
N SER A 199 -29.95 3.78 16.61
CA SER A 199 -31.21 3.27 16.05
C SER A 199 -32.31 3.17 17.11
N ASP A 200 -31.93 2.84 18.35
CA ASP A 200 -32.82 2.78 19.51
C ASP A 200 -32.14 3.45 20.72
N VAL A 201 -32.70 4.59 21.14
CA VAL A 201 -32.19 5.38 22.26
C VAL A 201 -32.34 4.66 23.59
N GLU A 202 -33.46 3.97 23.84
CA GLU A 202 -33.68 3.27 25.12
C GLU A 202 -32.75 2.06 25.24
N ALA A 203 -32.61 1.28 24.16
CA ALA A 203 -31.69 0.15 24.14
C ALA A 203 -30.24 0.61 24.41
N SER A 204 -29.83 1.73 23.81
CA SER A 204 -28.53 2.34 24.05
C SER A 204 -28.37 2.79 25.49
N LEU A 205 -29.32 3.55 26.03
CA LEU A 205 -29.26 4.00 27.43
C LEU A 205 -29.11 2.82 28.38
N VAL A 206 -29.96 1.79 28.24
CA VAL A 206 -29.91 0.59 29.08
C VAL A 206 -28.55 -0.08 28.98
N TRP A 207 -28.02 -0.26 27.77
CA TRP A 207 -26.72 -0.91 27.57
C TRP A 207 -25.58 -0.15 28.27
N TYR A 208 -25.47 1.15 28.04
CA TYR A 208 -24.38 1.97 28.60
C TYR A 208 -24.50 2.13 30.13
N MET A 209 -25.73 2.23 30.67
CA MET A 209 -25.94 2.26 32.12
C MET A 209 -25.61 0.91 32.76
N LEU A 210 -26.10 -0.19 32.19
CA LEU A 210 -25.96 -1.54 32.76
C LEU A 210 -24.51 -2.03 32.70
N HIS A 211 -23.86 -1.86 31.55
CA HIS A 211 -22.57 -2.45 31.29
C HIS A 211 -21.39 -1.55 31.65
N LEU A 212 -21.55 -0.23 31.50
CA LEU A 212 -20.48 0.74 31.74
C LEU A 212 -20.75 1.65 32.95
N GLY A 213 -21.87 1.44 33.66
CA GLY A 213 -22.17 2.15 34.91
C GLY A 213 -22.39 3.65 34.76
N LEU A 214 -22.69 4.14 33.56
CA LEU A 214 -22.85 5.58 33.32
C LEU A 214 -24.16 6.10 33.92
N GLU A 215 -24.13 7.30 34.49
CA GLU A 215 -25.28 7.88 35.17
C GLU A 215 -26.21 8.63 34.21
N PRO A 216 -27.55 8.51 34.35
CA PRO A 216 -28.50 9.20 33.49
C PRO A 216 -28.51 10.72 33.71
N VAL A 217 -28.55 11.46 32.61
CA VAL A 217 -28.71 12.92 32.61
C VAL A 217 -29.92 13.26 31.75
N ARG A 218 -30.94 13.86 32.39
CA ARG A 218 -32.18 14.33 31.73
C ARG A 218 -32.97 13.24 30.98
N VAL A 219 -32.75 11.96 31.31
CA VAL A 219 -33.47 10.84 30.68
C VAL A 219 -34.98 10.93 30.91
N ASP A 220 -35.42 11.20 32.15
CA ASP A 220 -36.85 11.27 32.44
C ASP A 220 -37.51 12.53 31.86
N GLU A 221 -36.78 13.64 31.78
CA GLU A 221 -37.24 14.84 31.05
C GLU A 221 -37.44 14.53 29.57
N TRP A 222 -36.48 13.84 28.95
CA TRP A 222 -36.58 13.41 27.56
C TRP A 222 -37.77 12.46 27.34
N ARG A 223 -37.99 11.47 28.21
CA ARG A 223 -39.17 10.57 28.16
C ARG A 223 -40.50 11.33 28.26
N ARG A 224 -40.54 12.45 28.98
CA ARG A 224 -41.70 13.35 29.06
C ARG A 224 -41.80 14.35 27.90
N GLY A 225 -40.81 14.40 27.00
CA GLY A 225 -40.74 15.36 25.90
C GLY A 225 -40.26 16.75 26.29
N GLU A 226 -39.67 16.91 27.49
CA GLU A 226 -39.16 18.19 28.01
C GLU A 226 -37.68 18.45 27.62
N ALA A 227 -36.97 17.40 27.19
CA ALA A 227 -35.61 17.48 26.65
C ALA A 227 -35.57 16.91 25.22
N PRO A 228 -34.76 17.49 24.32
CA PRO A 228 -34.68 17.05 22.93
C PRO A 228 -33.99 15.68 22.76
N PHE A 229 -33.13 15.32 23.71
CA PHE A 229 -32.41 14.05 23.76
C PHE A 229 -31.97 13.76 25.19
N PRO A 230 -31.75 12.48 25.54
CA PRO A 230 -31.15 12.08 26.80
C PRO A 230 -29.62 12.00 26.68
N SER A 231 -28.94 12.05 27.82
CA SER A 231 -27.49 11.91 27.89
C SER A 231 -27.08 10.97 29.02
N LEU A 232 -25.86 10.45 28.97
CA LEU A 232 -25.21 9.72 30.07
C LEU A 232 -23.93 10.42 30.49
N ARG A 233 -23.66 10.47 31.79
CA ARG A 233 -22.50 11.14 32.37
C ARG A 233 -21.31 10.21 32.44
N ILE A 234 -20.17 10.66 31.90
CA ILE A 234 -18.87 10.01 32.08
C ILE A 234 -18.17 10.57 33.33
N ASN A 235 -18.16 11.90 33.48
CA ASN A 235 -17.64 12.61 34.65
C ASN A 235 -18.21 14.04 34.73
N ASP A 236 -17.68 14.86 35.64
CA ASP A 236 -18.11 16.25 35.85
C ASP A 236 -18.01 17.14 34.59
N SER A 237 -17.14 16.77 33.65
CA SER A 237 -16.83 17.56 32.46
C SER A 237 -17.25 16.93 31.13
N ALA A 238 -17.72 15.68 31.13
CA ALA A 238 -17.98 14.94 29.90
C ALA A 238 -19.27 14.11 29.96
N ILE A 239 -20.08 14.19 28.90
CA ILE A 239 -21.30 13.40 28.70
C ILE A 239 -21.34 12.74 27.31
N ILE A 240 -22.21 11.74 27.15
CA ILE A 240 -22.58 11.14 25.86
C ILE A 240 -24.03 11.48 25.57
N ASP A 241 -24.31 12.13 24.45
CA ASP A 241 -25.65 12.46 23.98
C ASP A 241 -26.14 11.40 22.99
N PHE A 242 -27.42 11.01 23.10
CA PHE A 242 -28.01 9.97 22.26
C PHE A 242 -29.08 10.56 21.34
N LEU A 243 -28.81 10.59 20.04
CA LEU A 243 -29.74 11.06 19.01
C LEU A 243 -30.30 9.89 18.22
N SER A 244 -31.63 9.81 18.14
CA SER A 244 -32.29 8.86 17.24
C SER A 244 -32.08 9.28 15.78
N SER A 245 -31.40 8.45 14.99
CA SER A 245 -31.13 8.75 13.58
C SER A 245 -30.78 7.49 12.79
N GLU A 246 -31.16 7.44 11.50
CA GLU A 246 -30.70 6.40 10.59
C GLU A 246 -29.21 6.58 10.28
N ARG A 247 -28.40 5.57 10.60
CA ARG A 247 -26.97 5.57 10.31
C ARG A 247 -26.70 5.23 8.83
N SER A 248 -25.79 5.98 8.21
CA SER A 248 -25.19 5.60 6.92
C SER A 248 -23.66 5.52 7.05
N GLY A 249 -23.11 4.32 6.89
CA GLY A 249 -21.66 4.05 6.92
C GLY A 249 -20.99 4.12 8.31
N GLU A 250 -19.66 3.96 8.32
CA GLU A 250 -18.79 4.13 9.49
C GLU A 250 -18.30 5.58 9.61
N ASN A 251 -18.63 6.27 10.71
CA ASN A 251 -18.21 7.66 10.96
C ASN A 251 -17.09 7.78 12.01
N LEU A 252 -16.88 6.76 12.83
CA LEU A 252 -15.89 6.73 13.89
C LEU A 252 -15.23 5.35 13.91
N ASN A 253 -13.90 5.30 14.10
CA ASN A 253 -13.21 4.02 14.29
C ASN A 253 -13.49 3.45 15.70
N HIS A 254 -13.32 4.24 16.75
CA HIS A 254 -13.73 3.96 18.13
C HIS A 254 -13.67 5.23 19.00
N PHE A 255 -14.27 5.22 20.20
CA PHE A 255 -13.98 6.17 21.28
C PHE A 255 -13.54 5.45 22.54
N CYS A 256 -12.71 6.09 23.36
CA CYS A 256 -12.10 5.46 24.53
C CYS A 256 -12.68 6.01 25.83
N LEU A 257 -13.07 5.11 26.73
CA LEU A 257 -13.47 5.40 28.10
C LEU A 257 -12.45 4.78 29.06
N VAL A 258 -12.04 5.55 30.06
CA VAL A 258 -11.20 5.02 31.14
C VAL A 258 -12.13 4.39 32.18
N VAL A 259 -11.83 3.16 32.57
CA VAL A 259 -12.60 2.38 33.55
C VAL A 259 -11.74 2.10 34.78
N ASP A 260 -12.33 2.29 35.96
CA ASP A 260 -11.72 1.99 37.25
C ASP A 260 -12.06 0.55 37.69
N ASP A 261 -11.17 -0.08 38.46
CA ASP A 261 -11.36 -1.39 39.09
C ASP A 261 -11.92 -2.52 38.19
N ALA A 262 -11.65 -2.44 36.88
CA ALA A 262 -12.17 -3.38 35.88
C ALA A 262 -11.14 -4.45 35.52
N ASP A 263 -11.45 -5.72 35.82
CA ASP A 263 -10.77 -6.85 35.22
C ASP A 263 -11.29 -7.07 33.79
N LEU A 264 -10.56 -6.51 32.82
CA LEU A 264 -10.89 -6.60 31.40
C LEU A 264 -10.83 -8.06 30.90
N HIS A 265 -9.98 -8.91 31.50
CA HIS A 265 -9.92 -10.32 31.13
C HIS A 265 -11.14 -11.07 31.63
N ALA A 266 -11.58 -10.82 32.86
CA ALA A 266 -12.82 -11.36 33.38
C ALA A 266 -14.04 -10.88 32.58
N LEU A 267 -14.07 -9.59 32.21
CA LEU A 267 -15.13 -9.05 31.36
C LEU A 267 -15.17 -9.74 30.00
N HIS A 268 -14.02 -9.88 29.34
CA HIS A 268 -13.91 -10.61 28.07
C HIS A 268 -14.35 -12.07 28.21
N ALA A 269 -13.89 -12.77 29.25
CA ALA A 269 -14.23 -14.16 29.50
C ALA A 269 -15.71 -14.38 29.86
N SER A 270 -16.38 -13.36 30.42
CA SER A 270 -17.79 -13.46 30.80
C SER A 270 -18.73 -13.63 29.61
N GLY A 271 -18.34 -13.14 28.44
CA GLY A 271 -19.19 -13.11 27.24
C GLY A 271 -20.46 -12.26 27.39
N VAL A 272 -20.61 -11.49 28.47
CA VAL A 272 -21.78 -10.64 28.74
C VAL A 272 -21.88 -9.49 27.73
N ILE A 273 -20.73 -9.03 27.23
CA ILE A 273 -20.61 -7.99 26.21
C ILE A 273 -19.80 -8.55 25.04
N GLU A 274 -20.22 -8.26 23.81
CA GLU A 274 -19.43 -8.61 22.64
C GLU A 274 -18.12 -7.82 22.61
N THR A 275 -17.00 -8.54 22.53
CA THR A 275 -15.65 -7.97 22.52
C THR A 275 -14.92 -8.28 21.22
N GLU A 276 -14.11 -7.33 20.74
CA GLU A 276 -13.20 -7.56 19.61
C GLU A 276 -11.81 -8.03 20.08
N GLY A 277 -11.72 -9.33 20.38
CA GLY A 277 -10.50 -10.01 20.81
C GLY A 277 -10.14 -9.77 22.28
N GLU A 278 -9.02 -10.37 22.69
CA GLU A 278 -8.55 -10.32 24.09
C GLU A 278 -7.98 -8.94 24.47
N PRO A 279 -8.00 -8.57 25.78
CA PRO A 279 -7.37 -7.35 26.27
C PRO A 279 -5.89 -7.25 25.92
N ARG A 280 -5.41 -6.04 25.58
CA ARG A 280 -4.02 -5.81 25.15
C ARG A 280 -3.47 -4.50 25.69
N ARG A 281 -2.15 -4.37 25.67
CA ARG A 281 -1.46 -3.12 26.03
C ARG A 281 -1.38 -2.17 24.84
N LEU A 282 -2.05 -1.03 24.95
CA LEU A 282 -2.10 0.02 23.92
C LEU A 282 -1.68 1.37 24.48
N TYR A 283 -1.13 2.24 23.63
CA TYR A 283 -0.76 3.60 24.00
C TYR A 283 -1.98 4.52 23.99
N GLY A 284 -2.23 5.22 25.10
CA GLY A 284 -3.32 6.18 25.27
C GLY A 284 -2.87 7.51 25.88
N ALA A 285 -3.83 8.34 26.26
CA ALA A 285 -3.59 9.70 26.76
C ALA A 285 -2.69 9.78 28.02
N ARG A 286 -2.63 8.72 28.84
CA ARG A 286 -1.80 8.65 30.05
C ARG A 286 -0.62 7.67 29.92
N GLY A 287 -0.24 7.32 28.69
CA GLY A 287 0.81 6.34 28.40
C GLY A 287 0.25 4.97 28.05
N ILE A 288 1.02 3.91 28.29
CA ILE A 288 0.60 2.54 27.96
C ILE A 288 -0.33 2.02 29.07
N GLY A 289 -1.53 1.58 28.69
CA GLY A 289 -2.49 0.93 29.58
C GLY A 289 -3.10 -0.31 28.94
N TRP A 290 -3.83 -1.08 29.74
CA TRP A 290 -4.67 -2.18 29.26
C TRP A 290 -5.88 -1.64 28.53
N ALA A 291 -6.26 -2.29 27.44
CA ALA A 291 -7.37 -1.90 26.59
C ALA A 291 -8.16 -3.11 26.11
N LEU A 292 -9.47 -2.98 26.04
CA LEU A 292 -10.41 -3.95 25.47
C LEU A 292 -11.42 -3.21 24.62
N TYR A 293 -11.68 -3.72 23.41
CA TYR A 293 -12.71 -3.17 22.54
C TYR A 293 -14.02 -3.94 22.74
N VAL A 294 -15.11 -3.23 22.99
CA VAL A 294 -16.47 -3.76 23.03
C VAL A 294 -17.34 -3.12 21.95
N LEU A 295 -18.40 -3.82 21.56
CA LEU A 295 -19.40 -3.29 20.63
C LEU A 295 -20.67 -2.86 21.38
N ASP A 296 -21.13 -1.65 21.09
CA ASP A 296 -22.44 -1.16 21.57
C ASP A 296 -23.59 -1.68 20.68
N PRO A 297 -24.87 -1.43 21.04
CA PRO A 297 -26.03 -1.95 20.29
C PRO A 297 -26.07 -1.55 18.80
N ASP A 298 -25.44 -0.45 18.43
CA ASP A 298 -25.36 0.05 17.05
C ASP A 298 -24.03 -0.33 16.37
N GLY A 299 -23.22 -1.20 16.99
CA GLY A 299 -21.96 -1.69 16.48
C GLY A 299 -20.81 -0.68 16.57
N ASN A 300 -20.93 0.37 17.38
CA ASN A 300 -19.80 1.26 17.64
C ASN A 300 -18.76 0.56 18.51
N ARG A 301 -17.50 0.74 18.14
CA ARG A 301 -16.37 0.29 18.97
C ARG A 301 -16.15 1.24 20.12
N VAL A 302 -16.22 0.72 21.34
CA VAL A 302 -15.86 1.42 22.57
C VAL A 302 -14.57 0.79 23.12
N GLU A 303 -13.50 1.56 23.20
CA GLU A 303 -12.25 1.14 23.84
C GLU A 303 -12.35 1.38 25.36
N LEU A 304 -12.47 0.31 26.13
CA LEU A 304 -12.36 0.36 27.59
C LEU A 304 -10.88 0.32 27.97
N ARG A 305 -10.43 1.30 28.76
CA ARG A 305 -9.02 1.45 29.11
C ARG A 305 -8.79 1.52 30.61
N HIS A 306 -7.82 0.74 31.08
CA HIS A 306 -7.38 0.72 32.48
C HIS A 306 -5.87 1.00 32.57
N TYR A 307 -5.46 1.90 33.48
CA TYR A 307 -4.06 2.31 33.65
C TYR A 307 -3.38 1.74 34.90
N GLY A 308 -4.08 0.93 35.71
CA GLY A 308 -3.52 0.25 36.89
C GLY A 308 -2.73 -1.02 36.56
N GLU A 309 -2.23 -1.66 37.63
CA GLU A 309 -1.60 -2.99 37.55
C GLU A 309 -2.64 -4.06 37.21
N GLU A 310 -2.22 -5.11 36.50
CA GLU A 310 -3.09 -6.19 36.03
C GLU A 310 -3.73 -6.93 37.22
N PRO A 311 -5.07 -7.11 37.27
CA PRO A 311 -5.68 -7.98 38.26
C PRO A 311 -5.22 -9.42 38.02
N SER A 312 -4.78 -10.11 39.08
CA SER A 312 -4.33 -11.49 39.01
C SER A 312 -5.41 -12.41 38.45
N ALA A 313 -5.06 -13.23 37.44
CA ALA A 313 -5.92 -14.29 36.92
C ALA A 313 -6.53 -15.14 38.06
N PRO A 314 -7.81 -15.55 37.97
CA PRO A 314 -8.43 -16.36 39.01
C PRO A 314 -7.63 -17.63 39.22
N HIS A 315 -7.19 -17.87 40.47
CA HIS A 315 -6.62 -19.14 40.87
C HIS A 315 -7.60 -20.25 40.51
N SER A 316 -7.17 -21.17 39.65
CA SER A 316 -7.86 -22.43 39.42
C SER A 316 -8.12 -23.09 40.78
N ALA A 317 -9.38 -23.16 41.19
CA ALA A 317 -9.78 -23.93 42.35
C ALA A 317 -9.45 -25.40 42.05
N SER A 318 -8.43 -25.92 42.72
CA SER A 318 -8.17 -27.34 42.78
C SER A 318 -9.32 -28.01 43.55
N LYS A 319 -10.23 -28.68 42.83
CA LYS A 319 -10.79 -30.01 43.15
C LYS A 319 -11.79 -30.46 42.10
#